data_AF-A8BNW6-F1
#
_entry.id   AF-A8BNW6-F1
#
_cell.length_a   1.000
_cell.length_b   1.000
_cell.length_c   1.000
_cell.angle_alpha   90.00
_cell.angle_beta   90.00
_cell.angle_gamma   90.00
#
_symmetry.space_group_name_H-M   'P 1'
#
loop_
_entity.id
_entity.type
_entity.pdbx_description
1 polymer ?
#
loop_
_entity_poly.entity_id
_entity_poly.type
_entity_poly.pdbx_seq_one_letter_code
_entity_poly.pdbx_strand_id
1 'polypeptide(L)'
;MEDEQKSAAERLVSLADTLTISLNTFVTKNLDAISNMGSTFISFVDETLHLLKKSKDDYEERLKQELEVEKLSTSASEEEQKLNAQLARARTQLDTLKQQYSIMQEEYRKALADFEEERRVAFEALPATQKAHVKEDLEWRLRNYESMLRMKIEQRDENSIIVIFWGLNPADESQQYSFRLITREDGEIIIEDPTIEIANLDLFLSDAKITGNIPLLIRRIRLSFLQLAECEDSESVTQD
;
A
#
# COMPACT_ATOMS: atom_id res chain seq x y z
N MET A 1 -5.80 126.13 17.31
CA MET A 1 -6.91 125.36 16.70
C MET A 1 -6.46 124.49 15.52
N GLU A 2 -5.45 124.88 14.72
CA GLU A 2 -4.94 124.02 13.62
C GLU A 2 -4.12 122.80 14.09
N ASP A 3 -3.34 122.90 15.17
CA ASP A 3 -2.49 121.78 15.65
C ASP A 3 -3.28 120.63 16.31
N GLU A 4 -4.41 120.93 16.95
CA GLU A 4 -5.28 119.89 17.55
C GLU A 4 -6.06 119.09 16.49
N GLN A 5 -6.43 119.73 15.37
CA GLN A 5 -7.08 119.06 14.24
C GLN A 5 -6.10 118.16 13.47
N LYS A 6 -4.83 118.57 13.34
CA LYS A 6 -3.78 117.77 12.71
C LYS A 6 -3.44 116.52 13.52
N SER A 7 -3.36 116.66 14.86
CA SER A 7 -3.17 115.53 15.78
C SER A 7 -4.35 114.55 15.80
N ALA A 8 -5.59 115.05 15.69
CA ALA A 8 -6.77 114.20 15.60
C ALA A 8 -6.83 113.40 14.27
N ALA A 9 -6.43 114.03 13.16
CA ALA A 9 -6.35 113.38 11.85
C ALA A 9 -5.28 112.27 11.81
N GLU A 10 -4.09 112.51 12.38
CA GLU A 10 -3.03 111.49 12.46
C GLU A 10 -3.43 110.29 13.34
N ARG A 11 -4.16 110.53 14.44
CA ARG A 11 -4.72 109.46 15.28
C ARG A 11 -5.76 108.63 14.53
N LEU A 12 -6.63 109.28 13.76
CA LEU A 12 -7.63 108.60 12.92
C LEU A 12 -6.99 107.76 11.82
N VAL A 13 -5.93 108.26 11.19
CA VAL A 13 -5.15 107.50 10.20
C VAL A 13 -4.49 106.28 10.84
N SER A 14 -3.81 106.44 11.99
CA SER A 14 -3.20 105.29 12.68
C SER A 14 -4.25 104.27 13.14
N LEU A 15 -5.44 104.73 13.55
CA LEU A 15 -6.54 103.84 13.93
C LEU A 15 -7.06 103.08 12.72
N ALA A 16 -7.23 103.76 11.58
CA ALA A 16 -7.65 103.15 10.32
C ALA A 16 -6.62 102.12 9.82
N ASP A 17 -5.33 102.44 9.89
CA ASP A 17 -4.24 101.52 9.54
C ASP A 17 -4.23 100.29 10.46
N THR A 18 -4.37 100.50 11.78
CA THR A 18 -4.44 99.40 12.76
C THR A 18 -5.67 98.52 12.52
N LEU A 19 -6.82 99.13 12.22
CA LEU A 19 -8.05 98.42 11.91
C LEU A 19 -7.89 97.59 10.64
N THR A 20 -7.25 98.15 9.61
CA THR A 20 -7.01 97.50 8.32
C THR A 20 -6.07 96.30 8.47
N ILE A 21 -5.00 96.44 9.24
CA ILE A 21 -4.08 95.35 9.56
C ILE A 21 -4.81 94.25 10.35
N SER A 22 -5.61 94.62 11.35
CA SER A 22 -6.41 93.67 12.13
C SER A 22 -7.42 92.92 11.27
N LEU A 23 -8.13 93.61 10.37
CA LEU A 23 -9.13 93.01 9.49
C LEU A 23 -8.48 92.08 8.48
N ASN A 24 -7.38 92.50 7.85
CA ASN A 24 -6.63 91.64 6.93
C ASN A 24 -6.11 90.39 7.65
N THR A 25 -5.57 90.53 8.86
CA THR A 25 -5.07 89.40 9.65
C THR A 25 -6.19 88.45 10.05
N PHE A 26 -7.39 88.96 10.37
CA PHE A 26 -8.55 88.15 10.68
C PHE A 26 -9.07 87.41 9.45
N VAL A 27 -9.16 88.08 8.30
CA VAL A 27 -9.62 87.50 7.03
C VAL A 27 -8.65 86.42 6.54
N THR A 28 -7.34 86.66 6.56
CA THR A 28 -6.35 85.65 6.13
C THR A 28 -6.35 84.43 7.03
N LYS A 29 -6.38 84.59 8.35
CA LYS A 29 -6.47 83.45 9.28
C LYS A 29 -7.72 82.60 9.06
N ASN A 30 -8.87 83.22 8.81
CA ASN A 30 -10.11 82.49 8.56
C ASN A 30 -10.09 81.79 7.19
N LEU A 31 -9.53 82.42 6.16
CA LEU A 31 -9.36 81.79 4.84
C LEU A 31 -8.41 80.60 4.90
N ASP A 32 -7.29 80.71 5.62
CA ASP A 32 -6.34 79.60 5.83
C ASP A 32 -6.98 78.45 6.62
N ALA A 33 -7.78 78.75 7.65
CA ALA A 33 -8.51 77.74 8.42
C ALA A 33 -9.54 76.99 7.57
N ILE A 34 -10.29 77.71 6.73
CA ILE A 34 -11.26 77.12 5.80
C ILE A 34 -10.56 76.27 4.73
N SER A 35 -9.43 76.75 4.18
CA SER A 35 -8.63 76.01 3.21
C SER A 35 -8.06 74.71 3.80
N ASN A 36 -7.52 74.78 5.03
CA ASN A 36 -7.00 73.61 5.73
C ASN A 36 -8.10 72.58 6.06
N MET A 37 -9.29 73.03 6.49
CA MET A 37 -10.46 72.15 6.67
C MET A 37 -10.90 71.49 5.36
N GLY A 38 -10.89 72.24 4.25
CA GLY A 38 -11.17 71.68 2.92
C GLY A 38 -10.18 70.59 2.53
N SER A 39 -8.88 70.80 2.78
CA SER A 39 -7.84 69.81 2.49
C SER A 39 -7.96 68.54 3.34
N THR A 40 -8.28 68.66 4.63
CA THR A 40 -8.47 67.52 5.54
C THR A 40 -9.72 66.74 5.19
N PHE A 41 -10.80 67.42 4.79
CA PHE A 41 -12.01 66.75 4.32
C PHE A 41 -11.77 65.98 3.01
N ILE A 42 -11.07 66.57 2.03
CA ILE A 42 -10.71 65.88 0.79
C ILE A 42 -9.85 64.64 1.09
N SER A 43 -8.84 64.78 1.95
CA SER A 43 -8.00 63.65 2.38
C SER A 43 -8.81 62.54 3.05
N PHE A 44 -9.77 62.89 3.90
CA PHE A 44 -10.66 61.92 4.56
C PHE A 44 -11.58 61.20 3.56
N VAL A 45 -12.15 61.93 2.60
CA VAL A 45 -12.99 61.32 1.55
C VAL A 45 -12.15 60.39 0.70
N ASP A 46 -10.92 60.77 0.32
CA ASP A 46 -10.04 59.94 -0.50
C ASP A 46 -9.61 58.66 0.26
N GLU A 47 -9.28 58.78 1.54
CA GLU A 47 -8.94 57.64 2.40
C GLU A 47 -10.12 56.68 2.61
N THR A 48 -11.32 57.22 2.87
CA THR A 48 -12.54 56.39 3.02
C THR A 48 -12.92 55.70 1.72
N LEU A 49 -12.78 56.37 0.57
CA LEU A 49 -13.06 55.81 -0.75
C LEU A 49 -12.03 54.72 -1.12
N HIS A 50 -10.75 54.94 -0.77
CA HIS A 50 -9.70 53.93 -0.89
C HIS A 50 -9.98 52.70 -0.02
N LEU A 51 -10.39 52.89 1.24
CA LEU A 51 -10.79 51.79 2.13
C LEU A 51 -11.99 51.02 1.60
N LEU A 52 -13.00 51.71 1.07
CA LEU A 52 -14.18 51.10 0.46
C LEU A 52 -13.81 50.27 -0.78
N LYS A 53 -12.92 50.80 -1.62
CA LYS A 53 -12.44 50.11 -2.82
C LYS A 53 -11.65 48.86 -2.46
N LYS A 54 -10.74 48.97 -1.48
CA LYS A 54 -10.00 47.82 -0.96
C LYS A 54 -10.91 46.75 -0.38
N SER A 55 -11.88 47.16 0.45
CA SER A 55 -12.88 46.25 1.01
C SER A 55 -13.66 45.52 -0.09
N LYS A 56 -14.12 46.25 -1.11
CA LYS A 56 -14.81 45.68 -2.26
C LYS A 56 -13.94 44.64 -2.98
N ASP A 57 -12.68 44.97 -3.28
CA ASP A 57 -11.74 44.09 -3.97
C ASP A 57 -11.48 42.81 -3.14
N ASP A 58 -11.29 42.95 -1.82
CA ASP A 58 -11.12 41.81 -0.89
C ASP A 58 -12.37 40.89 -0.87
N TYR A 59 -13.59 41.46 -0.94
CA TYR A 59 -14.83 40.68 -1.02
C TYR A 59 -14.97 39.95 -2.37
N GLU A 60 -14.62 40.60 -3.48
CA GLU A 60 -14.64 39.95 -4.80
C GLU A 60 -13.63 38.80 -4.89
N GLU A 61 -12.45 38.95 -4.28
CA GLU A 61 -11.44 37.89 -4.23
C GLU A 61 -11.88 36.71 -3.36
N ARG A 62 -12.47 36.98 -2.18
CA ARG A 62 -13.06 35.93 -1.33
C ARG A 62 -14.17 35.17 -2.04
N LEU A 63 -15.07 35.87 -2.74
CA LEU A 63 -16.16 35.23 -3.47
C LEU A 63 -15.63 34.33 -4.60
N LYS A 64 -14.56 34.73 -5.28
CA LYS A 64 -13.90 33.88 -6.30
C LYS A 64 -13.30 32.62 -5.68
N GLN A 65 -12.63 32.75 -4.53
CA GLN A 65 -12.06 31.61 -3.82
C GLN A 65 -13.15 30.63 -3.34
N GLU A 66 -14.26 31.14 -2.78
CA GLU A 66 -15.39 30.30 -2.37
C GLU A 66 -15.99 29.51 -3.55
N LEU A 67 -16.19 30.16 -4.69
CA LEU A 67 -16.67 29.49 -5.92
C LEU A 67 -15.70 28.44 -6.45
N GLU A 68 -14.39 28.65 -6.32
CA GLU A 68 -13.36 27.70 -6.74
C GLU A 68 -13.31 26.48 -5.81
N VAL A 69 -13.39 26.71 -4.49
CA VAL A 69 -13.47 25.65 -3.48
C VAL A 69 -14.72 24.80 -3.69
N GLU A 70 -15.87 25.41 -3.97
CA GLU A 70 -17.12 24.67 -4.22
C GLU A 70 -17.00 23.78 -5.47
N LYS A 71 -16.42 24.31 -6.55
CA LYS A 71 -16.14 23.51 -7.77
C LYS A 71 -15.22 22.34 -7.49
N LEU A 72 -14.10 22.57 -6.79
CA LEU A 72 -13.16 21.51 -6.43
C LEU A 72 -13.80 20.46 -5.52
N SER A 73 -14.65 20.88 -4.58
CA SER A 73 -15.41 19.97 -3.72
C SER A 73 -16.38 19.11 -4.52
N THR A 74 -17.09 19.68 -5.50
CA THR A 74 -18.00 18.90 -6.36
C THR A 74 -17.23 17.90 -7.22
N SER A 75 -16.11 18.30 -7.84
CA SER A 75 -15.30 17.38 -8.64
C SER A 75 -14.69 16.25 -7.81
N ALA A 76 -14.21 16.57 -6.60
CA ALA A 76 -13.67 15.56 -5.68
C ALA A 76 -14.75 14.55 -5.26
N SER A 77 -15.97 15.02 -4.97
CA SER A 77 -17.10 14.14 -4.64
C SER A 77 -17.49 13.24 -5.82
N GLU A 78 -17.48 13.74 -7.05
CA GLU A 78 -17.76 12.93 -8.24
C GLU A 78 -16.68 11.86 -8.48
N GLU A 79 -15.41 12.20 -8.29
CA GLU A 79 -14.30 11.24 -8.38
C GLU A 79 -14.40 10.16 -7.30
N GLU A 80 -14.72 10.54 -6.07
CA GLU A 80 -14.94 9.59 -4.97
C GLU A 80 -16.09 8.62 -5.28
N GLN A 81 -17.20 9.12 -5.81
CA GLN A 81 -18.32 8.28 -6.25
C GLN A 81 -17.93 7.32 -7.37
N LYS A 82 -17.15 7.78 -8.37
CA LYS A 82 -16.64 6.91 -9.44
C LYS A 82 -15.71 5.83 -8.89
N LEU A 83 -14.80 6.18 -7.99
CA LEU A 83 -13.87 5.25 -7.37
C LEU A 83 -14.62 4.20 -6.53
N ASN A 84 -15.61 4.62 -5.73
CA ASN A 84 -16.45 3.73 -4.95
C ASN A 84 -17.26 2.78 -5.85
N ALA A 85 -17.78 3.26 -6.98
CA ALA A 85 -18.46 2.40 -7.95
C ALA A 85 -17.52 1.36 -8.58
N GLN A 86 -16.27 1.74 -8.90
CA GLN A 86 -15.26 0.80 -9.38
C GLN A 86 -14.89 -0.24 -8.33
N LEU A 87 -14.74 0.18 -7.06
CA LEU A 87 -14.41 -0.70 -5.95
C LEU A 87 -15.54 -1.71 -5.69
N ALA A 88 -16.79 -1.26 -5.75
CA ALA A 88 -17.95 -2.14 -5.66
C ALA A 88 -17.98 -3.18 -6.80
N ARG A 89 -17.71 -2.75 -8.05
CA ARG A 89 -17.61 -3.67 -9.21
C ARG A 89 -16.49 -4.70 -9.02
N ALA A 90 -15.31 -4.26 -8.60
CA ALA A 90 -14.18 -5.17 -8.36
C ALA A 90 -14.50 -6.21 -7.27
N ARG A 91 -15.17 -5.80 -6.18
CA ARG A 91 -15.65 -6.73 -5.14
C ARG A 91 -16.62 -7.76 -5.70
N THR A 92 -17.61 -7.34 -6.50
CA THR A 92 -18.56 -8.28 -7.12
C THR A 92 -17.88 -9.27 -8.07
N GLN A 93 -16.87 -8.82 -8.82
CA GLN A 93 -16.09 -9.69 -9.70
C GLN A 93 -15.27 -10.71 -8.90
N LEU A 94 -14.65 -10.29 -7.80
CA LEU A 94 -13.92 -11.17 -6.88
C LEU A 94 -14.84 -12.24 -6.28
N ASP A 95 -16.03 -11.85 -5.82
CA ASP A 95 -16.99 -12.78 -5.23
C ASP A 95 -17.50 -13.79 -6.27
N THR A 96 -17.78 -13.33 -7.50
CA THR A 96 -18.16 -14.20 -8.62
C THR A 96 -17.04 -15.20 -8.95
N LEU A 97 -15.79 -14.74 -8.98
CA LEU A 97 -14.64 -15.59 -9.26
C LEU A 97 -14.42 -16.64 -8.15
N LYS A 98 -14.60 -16.26 -6.88
CA LYS A 98 -14.55 -17.20 -5.75
C LYS A 98 -15.63 -18.28 -5.85
N GLN A 99 -16.86 -17.91 -6.24
CA GLN A 99 -17.94 -18.87 -6.45
C GLN A 99 -17.61 -19.82 -7.61
N GLN A 100 -17.13 -19.30 -8.75
CA GLN A 100 -16.69 -20.11 -9.89
C GLN A 100 -15.57 -21.07 -9.51
N TYR A 101 -14.58 -20.60 -8.74
CA TYR A 101 -13.50 -21.44 -8.25
C TYR A 101 -14.02 -22.58 -7.35
N SER A 102 -14.95 -22.28 -6.43
CA SER A 102 -15.56 -23.31 -5.57
C SER A 102 -16.29 -24.37 -6.37
N ILE A 103 -17.08 -23.97 -7.37
CA ILE A 103 -17.82 -24.90 -8.25
C ILE A 103 -16.82 -25.76 -9.04
N MET A 104 -15.83 -25.14 -9.66
CA MET A 104 -14.79 -25.85 -10.42
C MET A 104 -14.01 -26.84 -9.54
N GLN A 105 -13.71 -26.49 -8.29
CA GLN A 105 -13.02 -27.36 -7.35
C GLN A 105 -13.85 -28.59 -6.97
N GLU A 106 -15.18 -28.42 -6.79
CA GLU A 106 -16.09 -29.53 -6.55
C GLU A 106 -16.24 -30.44 -7.77
N GLU A 107 -16.39 -29.85 -8.97
CA GLU A 107 -16.44 -30.61 -10.23
C GLU A 107 -15.16 -31.40 -10.46
N TYR A 108 -14.00 -30.79 -10.19
CA TYR A 108 -12.71 -31.47 -10.26
C TYR A 108 -12.63 -32.65 -9.29
N ARG A 109 -13.07 -32.49 -8.04
CA ARG A 109 -13.11 -33.58 -7.05
C ARG A 109 -14.01 -34.73 -7.50
N LYS A 110 -15.18 -34.44 -8.07
CA LYS A 110 -16.09 -35.46 -8.60
C LYS A 110 -15.47 -36.19 -9.79
N ALA A 111 -14.95 -35.46 -10.76
CA ALA A 111 -14.29 -36.04 -11.93
C ALA A 111 -13.09 -36.91 -11.56
N LEU A 112 -12.32 -36.51 -10.53
CA LEU A 112 -11.21 -37.30 -10.02
C LEU A 112 -11.70 -38.62 -9.40
N ALA A 113 -12.73 -38.57 -8.56
CA ALA A 113 -13.31 -39.77 -7.95
C ALA A 113 -13.90 -40.73 -9.01
N ASP A 114 -14.61 -40.20 -10.01
CA ASP A 114 -15.16 -41.00 -11.11
C ASP A 114 -14.03 -41.65 -11.92
N PHE A 115 -12.97 -40.90 -12.22
CA PHE A 115 -11.81 -41.42 -12.94
C PHE A 115 -11.06 -42.52 -12.15
N GLU A 116 -10.91 -42.35 -10.83
CA GLU A 116 -10.30 -43.36 -9.96
C GLU A 116 -11.12 -44.64 -9.91
N GLU A 117 -12.45 -44.52 -9.83
CA GLU A 117 -13.36 -45.65 -9.83
C GLU A 117 -13.34 -46.39 -11.18
N GLU A 118 -13.39 -45.66 -12.30
CA GLU A 118 -13.23 -46.24 -13.65
C GLU A 118 -11.90 -46.98 -13.78
N ARG A 119 -10.79 -46.39 -13.28
CA ARG A 119 -9.48 -47.04 -13.26
C ARG A 119 -9.48 -48.32 -12.43
N ARG A 120 -10.13 -48.29 -11.26
CA ARG A 120 -10.22 -49.46 -10.37
C ARG A 120 -10.95 -50.60 -11.07
N VAL A 121 -12.13 -50.33 -11.63
CA VAL A 121 -12.92 -51.33 -12.37
C VAL A 121 -12.15 -51.86 -13.58
N ALA A 122 -11.51 -50.97 -14.35
CA ALA A 122 -10.69 -51.37 -15.49
C ALA A 122 -9.51 -52.26 -15.07
N PHE A 123 -8.82 -51.91 -13.98
CA PHE A 123 -7.73 -52.73 -13.45
C PHE A 123 -8.23 -54.08 -12.93
N GLU A 124 -9.37 -54.11 -12.23
CA GLU A 124 -9.98 -55.35 -11.74
C GLU A 124 -10.41 -56.29 -12.87
N ALA A 125 -10.84 -55.76 -14.01
CA ALA A 125 -11.18 -56.53 -15.20
C ALA A 125 -9.96 -57.17 -15.90
N LEU A 126 -8.72 -56.76 -15.57
CA LEU A 126 -7.53 -57.33 -16.20
C LEU A 126 -7.30 -58.81 -15.80
N PRO A 127 -6.84 -59.66 -16.74
CA PRO A 127 -6.37 -61.00 -16.43
C PRO A 127 -5.26 -61.02 -15.38
N ALA A 128 -5.22 -62.07 -14.55
CA ALA A 128 -4.24 -62.20 -13.47
C ALA A 128 -2.77 -62.12 -13.95
N THR A 129 -2.48 -62.62 -15.15
CA THR A 129 -1.15 -62.55 -15.76
C THR A 129 -0.72 -61.11 -16.09
N GLN A 130 -1.64 -60.27 -16.58
CA GLN A 130 -1.37 -58.87 -16.86
C GLN A 130 -1.20 -58.07 -15.57
N LYS A 131 -2.03 -58.34 -14.54
CA LYS A 131 -1.86 -57.74 -13.21
C LYS A 131 -0.51 -58.06 -12.59
N ALA A 132 -0.06 -59.32 -12.70
CA ALA A 132 1.25 -59.74 -12.22
C ALA A 132 2.38 -58.99 -12.95
N HIS A 133 2.30 -58.87 -14.28
CA HIS A 133 3.30 -58.15 -15.05
C HIS A 133 3.36 -56.66 -14.72
N VAL A 134 2.21 -56.00 -14.55
CA VAL A 134 2.13 -54.60 -14.11
C VAL A 134 2.75 -54.42 -12.73
N LYS A 135 2.49 -55.35 -11.80
CA LYS A 135 3.09 -55.32 -10.47
C LYS A 135 4.60 -55.45 -10.54
N GLU A 136 5.13 -56.40 -11.31
CA GLU A 136 6.57 -56.57 -11.50
C GLU A 136 7.24 -55.34 -12.10
N ASP A 137 6.64 -54.72 -13.12
CA ASP A 137 7.15 -53.48 -13.74
C ASP A 137 7.16 -52.32 -12.74
N LEU A 138 6.09 -52.15 -11.97
CA LEU A 138 6.02 -51.11 -10.93
C LEU A 138 7.07 -51.33 -9.83
N GLU A 139 7.23 -52.56 -9.34
CA GLU A 139 8.25 -52.91 -8.34
C GLU A 139 9.67 -52.71 -8.87
N TRP A 140 9.91 -52.99 -10.15
CA TRP A 140 11.20 -52.72 -10.79
C TRP A 140 11.47 -51.22 -10.91
N ARG A 141 10.48 -50.44 -11.38
CA ARG A 141 10.60 -48.97 -11.49
C ARG A 141 10.82 -48.32 -10.14
N LEU A 142 10.07 -48.75 -9.11
CA LEU A 142 10.23 -48.24 -7.76
C LEU A 142 11.65 -48.48 -7.25
N ARG A 143 12.16 -49.72 -7.34
CA ARG A 143 13.55 -50.05 -6.95
C ARG A 143 14.59 -49.24 -7.72
N ASN A 144 14.37 -49.01 -9.01
CA ASN A 144 15.26 -48.16 -9.80
C ASN A 144 15.24 -46.70 -9.35
N TYR A 145 14.06 -46.11 -9.13
CA TYR A 145 13.97 -44.74 -8.64
C TYR A 145 14.59 -44.61 -7.25
N GLU A 146 14.36 -45.58 -6.36
CA GLU A 146 14.98 -45.62 -5.04
C GLU A 146 16.50 -45.63 -5.14
N SER A 147 17.06 -46.49 -5.98
CA SER A 147 18.50 -46.58 -6.20
C SER A 147 19.09 -45.32 -6.86
N MET A 148 18.45 -44.78 -7.90
CA MET A 148 18.96 -43.62 -8.65
C MET A 148 18.89 -42.35 -7.83
N LEU A 149 17.80 -42.16 -7.08
CA LEU A 149 17.60 -40.96 -6.28
C LEU A 149 18.26 -41.09 -4.91
N ARG A 150 18.66 -42.29 -4.47
CA ARG A 150 19.02 -42.58 -3.08
C ARG A 150 17.95 -42.07 -2.10
N MET A 151 16.69 -42.36 -2.45
CA MET A 151 15.51 -41.84 -1.77
C MET A 151 14.40 -42.89 -1.75
N LYS A 152 13.76 -43.08 -0.60
CA LYS A 152 12.61 -43.96 -0.42
C LYS A 152 11.45 -43.16 0.13
N ILE A 153 10.24 -43.52 -0.29
CA ILE A 153 9.01 -42.94 0.21
C ILE A 153 8.20 -44.07 0.87
N GLU A 154 7.91 -43.91 2.15
CA GLU A 154 7.09 -44.85 2.91
C GLU A 154 5.76 -44.19 3.28
N GLN A 155 4.65 -44.85 2.99
CA GLN A 155 3.35 -44.39 3.44
C GLN A 155 3.18 -44.75 4.92
N ARG A 156 2.89 -43.75 5.76
CA ARG A 156 2.66 -43.94 7.20
C ARG A 156 1.16 -44.05 7.49
N ASP A 157 0.42 -43.06 7.02
CA ASP A 157 -1.02 -42.91 7.19
C ASP A 157 -1.67 -42.51 5.84
N GLU A 158 -3.00 -42.41 5.78
CA GLU A 158 -3.71 -42.00 4.55
C GLU A 158 -3.22 -40.65 4.00
N ASN A 159 -2.88 -39.73 4.91
CA ASN A 159 -2.49 -38.36 4.60
C ASN A 159 -1.01 -38.06 4.90
N SER A 160 -0.19 -39.08 5.19
CA SER A 160 1.21 -38.88 5.58
C SER A 160 2.17 -39.84 4.90
N ILE A 161 3.29 -39.29 4.43
CA ILE A 161 4.42 -40.05 3.90
C ILE A 161 5.69 -39.68 4.65
N ILE A 162 6.60 -40.63 4.78
CA ILE A 162 7.98 -40.39 5.23
C ILE A 162 8.86 -40.43 3.99
N VAL A 163 9.62 -39.37 3.77
CA VAL A 163 10.66 -39.31 2.75
C VAL A 163 12.00 -39.56 3.43
N ILE A 164 12.74 -40.57 2.97
CA ILE A 164 14.01 -41.00 3.54
C ILE A 164 15.07 -40.89 2.44
N PHE A 165 16.17 -40.19 2.72
CA PHE A 165 17.35 -40.12 1.87
C PHE A 165 18.51 -40.86 2.53
N TRP A 166 19.39 -41.43 1.71
CA TRP A 166 20.66 -42.00 2.15
C TRP A 166 21.78 -41.58 1.20
N GLY A 167 23.02 -41.87 1.60
CA GLY A 167 24.20 -41.54 0.79
C GLY A 167 24.33 -40.06 0.50
N LEU A 168 23.87 -39.21 1.44
CA LEU A 168 24.06 -37.75 1.42
C LEU A 168 25.37 -37.37 2.12
N ASN A 169 25.72 -38.04 3.21
CA ASN A 169 27.00 -37.87 3.89
C ASN A 169 28.07 -38.76 3.17
N PRO A 170 29.17 -38.18 2.66
CA PRO A 170 30.24 -38.95 2.01
C PRO A 170 31.07 -39.78 2.98
N ALA A 171 31.15 -39.41 4.26
CA ALA A 171 31.84 -40.16 5.31
C ALA A 171 31.04 -41.38 5.78
N ASP A 172 29.70 -41.28 5.79
CA ASP A 172 28.80 -42.40 6.08
C ASP A 172 27.65 -42.47 5.07
N GLU A 173 27.83 -43.27 4.02
CA GLU A 173 26.79 -43.46 3.00
C GLU A 173 25.52 -44.15 3.56
N SER A 174 25.62 -44.81 4.72
CA SER A 174 24.50 -45.51 5.35
C SER A 174 23.63 -44.61 6.21
N GLN A 175 24.13 -43.41 6.58
CA GLN A 175 23.37 -42.43 7.35
C GLN A 175 22.10 -42.02 6.61
N GLN A 176 20.98 -42.07 7.32
CA GLN A 176 19.67 -41.75 6.78
C GLN A 176 19.19 -40.38 7.26
N TYR A 177 18.64 -39.61 6.34
CA TYR A 177 18.01 -38.32 6.61
C TYR A 177 16.56 -38.38 6.15
N SER A 178 15.63 -38.13 7.05
CA SER A 178 14.21 -38.28 6.78
C SER A 178 13.39 -37.10 7.29
N PHE A 179 12.20 -36.95 6.73
CA PHE A 179 11.17 -36.07 7.24
C PHE A 179 9.79 -36.65 6.93
N ARG A 180 8.80 -36.30 7.75
CA ARG A 180 7.39 -36.65 7.52
C ARG A 180 6.70 -35.52 6.77
N LEU A 181 6.03 -35.81 5.66
CA LEU A 181 5.19 -34.89 4.91
C LEU A 181 3.72 -35.26 5.14
N ILE A 182 2.94 -34.29 5.61
CA ILE A 182 1.51 -34.43 5.90
C ILE A 182 0.74 -33.47 5.00
N THR A 183 -0.30 -33.97 4.35
CA THR A 183 -1.23 -33.16 3.57
C THR A 183 -2.57 -33.10 4.30
N ARG A 184 -2.99 -31.92 4.73
CA ARG A 184 -4.29 -31.70 5.39
C ARG A 184 -5.44 -31.62 4.38
N GLU A 185 -6.68 -31.76 4.87
CA GLU A 185 -7.89 -31.72 4.05
C GLU A 185 -8.12 -30.37 3.35
N ASP A 186 -7.60 -29.28 3.91
CA ASP A 186 -7.60 -27.94 3.33
C ASP A 186 -6.50 -27.72 2.29
N GLY A 187 -5.67 -28.74 2.03
CA GLY A 187 -4.53 -28.70 1.12
C GLY A 187 -3.27 -28.10 1.75
N GLU A 188 -3.25 -27.84 3.05
CA GLU A 188 -2.04 -27.42 3.76
C GLU A 188 -1.02 -28.56 3.82
N ILE A 189 0.25 -28.23 3.54
CA ILE A 189 1.37 -29.17 3.60
C ILE A 189 2.18 -28.85 4.84
N ILE A 190 2.47 -29.87 5.65
CA ILE A 190 3.24 -29.76 6.88
C ILE A 190 4.40 -30.73 6.82
N ILE A 191 5.56 -30.28 7.29
CA ILE A 191 6.73 -31.12 7.52
C ILE A 191 6.93 -31.32 9.02
N GLU A 192 7.01 -32.58 9.45
CA GLU A 192 7.24 -32.99 10.84
C GLU A 192 8.47 -33.88 10.94
N ASP A 193 9.03 -33.96 12.16
CA ASP A 193 10.13 -34.84 12.54
C ASP A 193 11.30 -34.91 11.53
N PRO A 194 11.83 -33.76 11.05
CA PRO A 194 13.01 -33.81 10.20
C PRO A 194 14.19 -34.31 11.02
N THR A 195 15.01 -35.19 10.44
CA THR A 195 16.18 -35.77 11.12
C THR A 195 17.17 -34.70 11.58
N ILE A 196 17.25 -33.60 10.84
CA ILE A 196 17.98 -32.38 11.23
C ILE A 196 17.08 -31.17 10.96
N GLU A 197 17.23 -30.12 11.76
CA GLU A 197 16.53 -28.85 11.55
C GLU A 197 16.83 -28.26 10.16
N ILE A 198 15.78 -27.90 9.42
CA ILE A 198 15.87 -27.40 8.05
C ILE A 198 15.75 -25.87 8.07
N ALA A 199 16.84 -25.18 7.72
CA ALA A 199 16.82 -23.72 7.57
C ALA A 199 15.85 -23.29 6.47
N ASN A 200 15.08 -22.23 6.72
CA ASN A 200 14.10 -21.65 5.78
C ASN A 200 12.94 -22.59 5.38
N LEU A 201 12.62 -23.59 6.21
CA LEU A 201 11.52 -24.52 5.96
C LEU A 201 10.18 -23.79 5.69
N ASP A 202 9.88 -22.74 6.46
CA ASP A 202 8.66 -21.93 6.30
C ASP A 202 8.55 -21.30 4.90
N LEU A 203 9.67 -20.84 4.35
CA LEU A 203 9.71 -20.29 2.99
C LEU A 203 9.43 -21.37 1.95
N PHE A 204 9.99 -22.56 2.14
CA PHE A 204 9.75 -23.69 1.23
C PHE A 204 8.29 -24.15 1.28
N LEU A 205 7.70 -24.19 2.47
CA LEU A 205 6.28 -24.50 2.68
C LEU A 205 5.37 -23.44 2.05
N SER A 206 5.70 -22.16 2.18
CA SER A 206 4.96 -21.06 1.54
C SER A 206 4.96 -21.19 0.01
N ASP A 207 6.13 -21.44 -0.58
CA ASP A 207 6.27 -21.65 -2.02
C ASP A 207 5.50 -22.89 -2.49
N ALA A 208 5.56 -23.99 -1.73
CA ALA A 208 4.84 -25.22 -2.04
C ALA A 208 3.32 -25.02 -1.97
N LYS A 209 2.83 -24.22 -1.01
CA LYS A 209 1.41 -23.86 -0.90
C LYS A 209 0.91 -23.04 -2.08
N ILE A 210 1.73 -22.13 -2.61
CA ILE A 210 1.37 -21.29 -3.75
C ILE A 210 1.42 -22.08 -5.07
N THR A 211 2.42 -22.94 -5.23
CA THR A 211 2.73 -23.58 -6.53
C THR A 211 2.24 -25.02 -6.65
N GLY A 212 1.95 -25.69 -5.54
CA GLY A 212 1.66 -27.14 -5.51
C GLY A 212 2.86 -28.01 -5.88
N ASN A 213 4.08 -27.47 -5.97
CA ASN A 213 5.24 -28.18 -6.49
C ASN A 213 5.96 -29.00 -5.40
N ILE A 214 5.36 -30.13 -5.02
CA ILE A 214 5.92 -31.08 -4.05
C ILE A 214 7.34 -31.57 -4.43
N PRO A 215 7.63 -31.92 -5.71
CA PRO A 215 8.99 -32.32 -6.09
C PRO A 215 10.05 -31.26 -5.80
N LEU A 216 9.72 -29.97 -5.99
CA LEU A 216 10.62 -28.87 -5.67
C LEU A 216 10.84 -28.73 -4.16
N LEU A 217 9.79 -28.89 -3.34
CA LEU A 217 9.89 -28.92 -1.88
C LEU A 217 10.85 -30.01 -1.42
N ILE A 218 10.64 -31.25 -1.87
CA ILE A 218 11.49 -32.41 -1.55
C ILE A 218 12.94 -32.13 -1.95
N ARG A 219 13.16 -31.55 -3.14
CA ARG A 219 14.50 -31.20 -3.61
C ARG A 219 15.20 -30.18 -2.71
N ARG A 220 14.49 -29.13 -2.26
CA ARG A 220 15.07 -28.09 -1.38
C ARG A 220 15.39 -28.63 0.01
N ILE A 221 14.54 -29.50 0.55
CA ILE A 221 14.81 -30.19 1.82
C ILE A 221 16.06 -31.07 1.69
N ARG A 222 16.16 -31.86 0.60
CA ARG A 222 17.34 -32.69 0.33
C ARG A 222 18.63 -31.86 0.27
N LEU A 223 18.59 -30.70 -0.39
CA LEU A 223 19.75 -29.80 -0.46
C LEU A 223 20.14 -29.25 0.92
N SER A 224 19.16 -29.01 1.79
CA SER A 224 19.41 -28.56 3.16
C SER A 224 20.10 -29.66 3.97
N PHE A 225 19.66 -30.93 3.85
CA PHE A 225 20.35 -32.05 4.48
C PHE A 225 21.78 -32.26 3.96
N LEU A 226 22.01 -32.08 2.65
CA LEU A 226 23.35 -32.15 2.07
C LEU A 226 24.29 -31.10 2.67
N GLN A 227 23.86 -29.84 2.76
CA GLN A 227 24.67 -28.75 3.32
C GLN A 227 25.03 -28.98 4.79
N LEU A 228 24.11 -29.57 5.56
CA LEU A 228 24.32 -29.86 6.97
C LEU A 228 25.25 -31.07 7.17
N ALA A 229 25.11 -32.10 6.34
CA ALA A 229 26.00 -33.25 6.34
C ALA A 229 27.45 -32.87 5.99
N GLU A 230 27.66 -31.95 5.03
CA GLU A 230 29.00 -31.42 4.69
C GLU A 230 29.63 -30.59 5.84
N CYS A 231 28.83 -29.95 6.69
CA CYS A 231 29.32 -29.18 7.83
C CYS A 231 29.73 -30.07 9.02
N GLU A 232 29.03 -31.18 9.28
CA GLU A 232 29.41 -32.17 10.33
C GLU A 232 30.83 -32.73 10.09
N ASP A 233 31.21 -32.93 8.82
CA ASP A 233 32.56 -33.37 8.43
C ASP A 233 33.64 -32.29 8.66
N SER A 234 33.26 -31.01 8.66
CA SER A 234 34.20 -29.89 8.81
C SER A 234 34.65 -29.69 10.27
N GLU A 235 33.76 -29.97 11.23
CA GLU A 235 34.04 -29.84 12.66
C GLU A 235 34.85 -31.03 13.22
N SER A 236 34.75 -32.21 12.60
CA SER A 236 35.51 -33.39 13.01
C SER A 236 36.98 -33.37 12.57
N VAL A 237 37.33 -32.62 11.51
CA VAL A 237 38.71 -32.50 11.00
C VAL A 237 39.55 -31.45 11.76
N THR A 238 38.94 -30.62 12.61
CA THR A 238 39.64 -29.57 13.37
C THR A 238 39.99 -29.96 14.82
N GLN A 239 39.80 -31.23 15.20
CA GLN A 239 40.13 -31.74 16.54
C GLN A 239 41.33 -32.70 16.62
N ASP A 240 42.10 -32.88 15.54
CA ASP A 240 43.38 -33.62 15.55
C ASP A 240 44.62 -32.69 15.54
#